data_AF-A0A358R613-F1
#
_entry.id   AF-A0A358R613-F1
#
_cell.length_a   1.000
_cell.length_b   1.000
_cell.length_c   1.000
_cell.angle_alpha   90.00
_cell.angle_beta   90.00
_cell.angle_gamma   90.00
#
_symmetry.space_group_name_H-M   'P 1'
#
loop_
_entity.id
_entity.type
_entity.pdbx_description
1 polymer ?
#
loop_
_entity_poly.entity_id
_entity_poly.type
_entity_poly.pdbx_seq_one_letter_code
_entity_poly.pdbx_strand_id
1 'polypeptide(L)'
;WKHGEALFHAGGIQGKAVQQEPNKEKFQRWAEGQTGADFVDANMHELNATGFMSNRGRQNVASFLSQNLGVDWRMGASYFETMLIDYDVASNWGNWAYNSTVGHDPRNRQFDVARQAKMYDAQGRYRRTWLQESLF
;
A
#
# COMPACT_ATOMS: atom_id res chain seq x y z
N TRP A 1 -7.51 -13.76 19.87
CA TRP A 1 -6.56 -13.61 18.74
C TRP A 1 -5.15 -13.92 19.22
N LYS A 2 -4.41 -14.81 18.54
CA LYS A 2 -3.11 -15.36 19.01
C LYS A 2 -2.03 -14.31 19.28
N HIS A 3 -2.06 -13.18 18.57
CA HIS A 3 -1.02 -12.14 18.63
C HIS A 3 -1.52 -10.79 19.17
N GLY A 4 -2.80 -10.68 19.52
CA GLY A 4 -3.38 -9.49 20.17
C GLY A 4 -2.99 -8.17 19.50
N GLU A 5 -2.56 -7.21 20.32
CA GLU A 5 -2.16 -5.86 19.92
C GLU A 5 -0.85 -5.79 19.13
N ALA A 6 -0.03 -6.84 19.17
CA ALA A 6 1.27 -6.88 18.48
C ALA A 6 1.14 -6.74 16.96
N LEU A 7 -0.04 -7.01 16.41
CA LEU A 7 -0.37 -6.76 15.00
C LEU A 7 -0.27 -5.28 14.62
N PHE A 8 -0.54 -4.36 15.56
CA PHE A 8 -0.62 -2.91 15.31
C PHE A 8 0.68 -2.17 15.66
N HIS A 9 1.66 -2.85 16.23
CA HIS A 9 2.95 -2.25 16.59
C HIS A 9 3.84 -2.05 15.36
N ALA A 10 4.72 -1.04 15.39
CA ALA A 10 5.60 -0.70 14.28
C ALA A 10 6.45 -1.90 13.82
N GLY A 11 6.99 -2.68 14.76
CA GLY A 11 7.78 -3.88 14.49
C GLY A 11 6.96 -5.15 14.15
N GLY A 12 5.62 -5.03 14.10
CA GLY A 12 4.70 -6.13 13.86
C GLY A 12 4.80 -7.27 14.88
N ILE A 13 4.22 -8.42 14.53
CA ILE A 13 4.15 -9.62 15.39
C ILE A 13 5.52 -10.21 15.73
N GLN A 14 6.59 -9.81 15.02
CA GLN A 14 7.96 -10.28 15.24
C GLN A 14 8.83 -9.27 16.00
N GLY A 15 8.31 -8.08 16.32
CA GLY A 15 9.07 -7.03 17.01
C GLY A 15 10.32 -6.58 16.25
N LYS A 16 10.30 -6.59 14.91
CA LYS A 16 11.46 -6.19 14.10
C LYS A 16 11.79 -4.72 14.32
N ALA A 17 13.09 -4.40 14.35
CA ALA A 17 13.53 -3.02 14.17
C ALA A 17 13.12 -2.55 12.76
N VAL A 18 12.39 -1.44 12.72
CA VAL A 18 11.94 -0.79 11.48
C VAL A 18 12.71 0.51 11.27
N GLN A 19 13.11 0.74 10.03
CA GLN A 19 13.67 2.03 9.58
C GLN A 19 12.58 2.97 9.04
N GLN A 20 11.33 2.52 9.05
CA GLN A 20 10.18 3.28 8.57
C GLN A 20 9.79 4.32 9.61
N GLU A 21 9.61 5.56 9.17
CA GLU A 21 9.33 6.70 10.03
C GLU A 21 8.03 7.38 9.59
N PRO A 22 7.25 7.97 10.50
CA PRO A 22 6.12 8.79 10.12
C PRO A 22 6.57 9.98 9.26
N ASN A 23 6.02 10.11 8.06
CA ASN A 23 6.29 11.25 7.18
C ASN A 23 5.01 11.68 6.48
N LYS A 24 4.41 12.78 6.99
CA LYS A 24 3.10 13.26 6.53
C LYS A 24 3.10 13.69 5.07
N GLU A 25 4.17 14.33 4.60
CA GLU A 25 4.24 14.84 3.22
C GLU A 25 4.30 13.69 2.21
N LYS A 26 5.21 12.74 2.40
CA LYS A 26 5.31 11.55 1.56
C LYS A 26 4.03 10.71 1.61
N PHE A 27 3.45 10.57 2.80
CA PHE A 27 2.17 9.89 2.98
C PHE A 27 1.05 10.59 2.21
N GLN A 28 0.92 11.91 2.32
CA GLN A 28 -0.15 12.65 1.65
C GLN A 28 -0.07 12.48 0.13
N ARG A 29 1.15 12.62 -0.43
CA ARG A 29 1.37 12.37 -1.86
C ARG A 29 1.02 10.94 -2.27
N TRP A 30 1.30 9.95 -1.43
CA TRP A 30 0.88 8.58 -1.68
C TRP A 30 -0.63 8.40 -1.58
N ALA A 31 -1.27 8.92 -0.54
CA ALA A 31 -2.72 8.85 -0.32
C ALA A 31 -3.49 9.51 -1.46
N GLU A 32 -3.00 10.62 -1.99
CA GLU A 32 -3.59 11.36 -3.10
C GLU A 32 -3.25 10.80 -4.49
N GLY A 33 -2.34 9.83 -4.60
CA GLY A 33 -1.89 9.30 -5.91
C GLY A 33 -1.01 10.28 -6.70
N GLN A 34 -0.09 10.98 -6.03
CA GLN A 34 0.84 11.97 -6.60
C GLN A 34 2.30 11.59 -6.33
N THR A 35 2.61 10.29 -6.36
CA THR A 35 3.94 9.76 -6.07
C THR A 35 4.91 9.91 -7.23
N GLY A 36 4.38 10.02 -8.46
CA GLY A 36 5.15 9.96 -9.70
C GLY A 36 5.42 8.53 -10.19
N ALA A 37 4.93 7.52 -9.45
CA ALA A 37 4.89 6.14 -9.89
C ALA A 37 3.49 5.82 -10.41
N ASP A 38 3.31 5.93 -11.73
CA ASP A 38 2.03 5.83 -12.43
C ASP A 38 1.14 4.66 -12.00
N PHE A 39 1.72 3.47 -11.78
CA PHE A 39 0.97 2.29 -11.35
C PHE A 39 0.49 2.40 -9.90
N VAL A 40 1.26 3.04 -9.01
CA VAL A 40 0.84 3.32 -7.64
C VAL A 40 -0.26 4.37 -7.65
N ASP A 41 -0.04 5.46 -8.37
CA ASP A 41 -0.95 6.60 -8.47
C ASP A 41 -2.33 6.16 -9.00
N ALA A 42 -2.36 5.34 -10.06
CA ALA A 42 -3.60 4.76 -10.60
C ALA A 42 -4.37 3.92 -9.56
N ASN A 43 -3.68 3.11 -8.76
CA ASN A 43 -4.32 2.30 -7.72
C ASN A 43 -4.87 3.19 -6.60
N MET A 44 -4.13 4.23 -6.19
CA MET A 44 -4.60 5.15 -5.15
C MET A 44 -5.82 5.95 -5.63
N HIS A 45 -5.87 6.35 -6.90
CA HIS A 45 -7.07 6.95 -7.49
C HIS A 45 -8.26 5.96 -7.53
N GLU A 46 -8.05 4.69 -7.89
CA GLU A 46 -9.12 3.67 -7.83
C GLU A 46 -9.68 3.54 -6.40
N LEU A 47 -8.80 3.42 -5.40
CA LEU A 47 -9.21 3.32 -3.99
C LEU A 47 -10.04 4.53 -3.57
N ASN A 48 -9.58 5.73 -3.92
CA ASN A 48 -10.22 6.97 -3.48
C ASN A 48 -11.58 7.20 -4.13
N ALA A 49 -11.73 6.77 -5.39
CA ALA A 49 -12.97 6.93 -6.13
C ALA A 49 -14.01 5.85 -5.79
N THR A 50 -13.57 4.64 -5.44
CA THR A 50 -14.47 3.46 -5.38
C THR A 50 -14.55 2.79 -4.01
N GLY A 51 -13.61 3.07 -3.11
CA GLY A 51 -13.43 2.32 -1.87
C GLY A 51 -12.94 0.88 -2.09
N PHE A 52 -12.48 0.53 -3.28
CA PHE A 52 -11.94 -0.79 -3.61
C PHE A 52 -10.57 -0.68 -4.25
N MET A 53 -9.73 -1.71 -4.08
CA MET A 53 -8.46 -1.84 -4.81
C MET A 53 -8.16 -3.31 -5.04
N SER A 54 -7.74 -3.67 -6.26
CA SER A 54 -7.34 -5.04 -6.56
C SER A 54 -6.24 -5.55 -5.61
N ASN A 55 -6.24 -6.85 -5.28
CA ASN A 55 -5.22 -7.43 -4.40
C ASN A 55 -3.77 -7.17 -4.90
N ARG A 56 -3.57 -7.19 -6.22
CA ARG A 56 -2.27 -6.83 -6.83
C ARG A 56 -1.91 -5.37 -6.58
N GLY A 57 -2.89 -4.47 -6.66
CA GLY A 57 -2.77 -3.08 -6.27
C GLY A 57 -2.33 -2.93 -4.82
N ARG A 58 -3.08 -3.54 -3.89
CA ARG A 58 -2.84 -3.46 -2.44
C ARG A 58 -1.40 -3.86 -2.08
N GLN A 59 -0.90 -4.96 -2.67
CA GLN A 59 0.49 -5.41 -2.48
C GLN A 59 1.52 -4.38 -2.96
N ASN A 60 1.31 -3.78 -4.14
CA ASN A 60 2.22 -2.80 -4.72
C ASN A 60 2.25 -1.50 -3.93
N VAL A 61 1.08 -0.93 -3.60
CA VAL A 61 1.02 0.36 -2.90
C VAL A 61 1.53 0.25 -1.46
N ALA A 62 1.31 -0.88 -0.79
CA ALA A 62 1.83 -1.13 0.55
C ALA A 62 3.35 -1.30 0.57
N SER A 63 3.89 -2.10 -0.36
CA SER A 63 5.34 -2.24 -0.54
C SER A 63 5.98 -0.91 -0.91
N PHE A 64 5.35 -0.11 -1.76
CA PHE A 64 5.89 1.18 -2.19
C PHE A 64 5.94 2.19 -1.03
N LEU A 65 4.86 2.34 -0.27
CA LEU A 65 4.80 3.26 0.87
C LEU A 65 5.90 2.94 1.90
N SER A 66 6.00 1.67 2.27
CA SER A 66 6.91 1.23 3.34
C SER A 66 8.37 1.09 2.90
N GLN A 67 8.63 0.60 1.69
CA GLN A 67 9.99 0.24 1.26
C GLN A 67 10.61 1.25 0.29
N ASN A 68 9.81 1.94 -0.53
CA ASN A 68 10.33 2.96 -1.46
C ASN A 68 10.29 4.36 -0.82
N LEU A 69 9.20 4.70 -0.14
CA LEU A 69 9.08 6.01 0.52
C LEU A 69 9.66 6.02 1.94
N GLY A 70 9.80 4.84 2.57
CA GLY A 70 10.28 4.69 3.94
C GLY A 70 9.29 5.18 5.00
N VAL A 71 8.00 5.22 4.65
CA VAL A 71 6.94 5.72 5.54
C VAL A 71 6.45 4.59 6.44
N ASP A 72 6.14 4.92 7.69
CA ASP A 72 5.50 4.00 8.63
C ASP A 72 4.24 3.35 8.02
N TRP A 73 4.32 2.04 7.81
CA TRP A 73 3.27 1.23 7.17
C TRP A 73 1.91 1.35 7.85
N ARG A 74 1.87 1.67 9.15
CA ARG A 74 0.62 1.82 9.91
C ARG A 74 -0.20 2.98 9.40
N MET A 75 0.43 4.03 8.86
CA MET A 75 -0.27 5.13 8.21
C MET A 75 -1.08 4.64 7.00
N GLY A 76 -0.49 3.76 6.19
CA GLY A 76 -1.18 3.12 5.07
C GLY A 76 -2.28 2.16 5.51
N ALA A 77 -2.02 1.36 6.55
CA ALA A 77 -3.02 0.45 7.12
C ALA A 77 -4.26 1.20 7.64
N SER A 78 -4.06 2.29 8.38
CA SER A 78 -5.15 3.15 8.87
C SER A 78 -5.86 3.91 7.75
N TYR A 79 -5.15 4.30 6.69
CA TYR A 79 -5.79 4.89 5.51
C TYR A 79 -6.73 3.89 4.83
N PHE A 80 -6.26 2.65 4.63
CA PHE A 80 -7.06 1.58 4.07
C PHE A 80 -8.27 1.23 4.93
N GLU A 81 -8.15 1.32 6.25
CA GLU A 81 -9.27 1.17 7.19
C GLU A 81 -10.38 2.20 6.98
N THR A 82 -10.02 3.42 6.57
CA THR A 82 -10.99 4.49 6.28
C THR A 82 -11.61 4.33 4.89
N MET A 83 -10.84 3.83 3.92
CA MET A 83 -11.22 3.85 2.50
C MET A 83 -11.86 2.55 2.00
N LEU A 84 -11.45 1.39 2.52
CA LEU A 84 -11.88 0.11 1.97
C LEU A 84 -13.31 -0.25 2.35
N ILE A 85 -14.17 -0.44 1.35
CA ILE A 85 -15.53 -0.96 1.53
C ILE A 85 -15.54 -2.40 2.06
N ASP A 86 -14.47 -3.15 1.79
CA ASP A 86 -14.27 -4.53 2.23
C ASP A 86 -13.31 -4.63 3.42
N TYR A 87 -13.19 -3.58 4.23
CA TYR A 87 -12.31 -3.57 5.39
C TYR A 87 -12.63 -4.72 6.36
N ASP A 88 -11.60 -5.51 6.65
CA ASP A 88 -11.53 -6.46 7.76
C ASP A 88 -10.21 -6.25 8.48
N VAL A 89 -10.28 -6.10 9.81
CA VAL A 89 -9.11 -5.74 10.64
C VAL A 89 -7.95 -6.72 10.47
N ALA A 90 -8.24 -8.02 10.46
CA ALA A 90 -7.20 -9.04 10.40
C ALA A 90 -6.56 -9.12 9.02
N SER A 91 -7.40 -9.08 7.98
CA SER A 91 -6.96 -9.11 6.60
C SER A 91 -6.19 -7.85 6.24
N ASN A 92 -6.66 -6.66 6.62
CA ASN A 92 -5.99 -5.40 6.32
C ASN A 92 -4.63 -5.33 7.02
N TRP A 93 -4.62 -5.34 8.35
CA TRP A 93 -3.39 -5.13 9.13
C TRP A 93 -2.39 -6.27 8.95
N GLY A 94 -2.86 -7.52 8.79
CA GLY A 94 -2.01 -8.66 8.48
C GLY A 94 -1.32 -8.55 7.13
N ASN A 95 -2.05 -8.16 6.07
CA ASN A 95 -1.45 -7.99 4.74
C ASN A 95 -0.52 -6.77 4.67
N TRP A 96 -0.84 -5.69 5.38
CA TRP A 96 0.05 -4.53 5.49
C TRP A 96 1.36 -4.91 6.17
N ALA A 97 1.31 -5.57 7.33
CA ALA A 97 2.49 -6.06 8.02
C ALA A 97 3.33 -7.00 7.12
N TYR A 98 2.68 -7.90 6.38
CA TYR A 98 3.35 -8.80 5.44
C TYR A 98 4.08 -8.05 4.31
N ASN A 99 3.40 -7.15 3.60
CA ASN A 99 3.96 -6.43 2.45
C ASN A 99 4.95 -5.31 2.85
N SER A 100 4.96 -4.93 4.12
CA SER A 100 5.90 -3.96 4.70
C SER A 100 7.07 -4.60 5.45
N THR A 101 7.30 -5.91 5.24
CA THR A 101 8.43 -6.71 5.75
C THR A 101 8.55 -6.82 7.28
N VAL A 102 7.54 -6.35 8.02
CA VAL A 102 7.43 -6.46 9.49
C VAL A 102 6.61 -7.67 9.96
N GLY A 103 5.92 -8.33 9.03
CA GLY A 103 5.19 -9.57 9.26
C GLY A 103 6.03 -10.82 9.00
N HIS A 104 5.35 -11.96 8.90
CA HIS A 104 5.95 -13.27 8.67
C HIS A 104 6.27 -13.52 7.19
N ASP A 105 7.00 -12.62 6.54
CA ASP A 105 7.61 -12.89 5.23
C ASP A 105 9.09 -13.28 5.42
N PRO A 106 9.48 -14.54 5.17
CA PRO A 106 10.88 -14.96 5.27
C PRO A 106 11.75 -14.40 4.13
N ARG A 107 11.17 -13.74 3.12
CA ARG A 107 11.87 -13.31 1.90
C ARG A 107 12.11 -11.80 1.81
N ASN A 108 11.54 -11.00 2.73
CA ASN A 108 11.58 -9.53 2.72
C ASN A 108 11.33 -8.96 1.30
N ARG A 109 10.20 -9.31 0.68
CA ARG A 109 9.96 -8.95 -0.73
C ARG A 109 9.68 -7.46 -0.89
N GLN A 110 10.44 -6.84 -1.79
CA GLN A 110 10.12 -5.54 -2.36
C GLN A 110 9.49 -5.72 -3.75
N PHE A 111 8.41 -4.98 -4.02
CA PHE A 111 7.82 -4.94 -5.35
C PHE A 111 8.46 -3.84 -6.19
N ASP A 112 9.04 -4.22 -7.33
CA ASP A 112 9.37 -3.29 -8.41
C ASP A 112 8.07 -2.91 -9.15
N VAL A 113 7.51 -1.76 -8.80
CA VAL A 113 6.24 -1.28 -9.34
C VAL A 113 6.25 -1.10 -10.86
N ALA A 114 7.38 -0.73 -11.45
CA ALA A 114 7.51 -0.60 -12.90
C ALA A 114 7.46 -1.98 -13.59
N ARG A 115 8.12 -2.99 -13.00
CA ARG A 115 8.02 -4.37 -13.46
C ARG A 115 6.61 -4.93 -13.30
N GLN A 116 5.93 -4.60 -12.19
CA GLN A 116 4.56 -5.02 -11.94
C GLN A 116 3.59 -4.39 -12.94
N ALA A 117 3.75 -3.10 -13.25
CA ALA A 117 2.98 -2.43 -14.29
C ALA A 117 3.15 -3.11 -15.66
N LYS A 118 4.39 -3.45 -16.06
CA LYS A 118 4.66 -4.18 -17.31
C LYS A 118 4.01 -5.56 -17.35
N MET A 119 3.94 -6.24 -16.21
CA MET A 119 3.40 -7.61 -16.12
C MET A 119 1.87 -7.64 -16.08
N TYR A 120 1.24 -6.76 -15.31
CA TYR A 120 -0.19 -6.80 -15.02
C TYR A 120 -1.01 -5.74 -15.77
N ASP A 121 -0.34 -4.72 -16.32
CA ASP A 121 -0.95 -3.66 -17.13
C ASP A 121 -0.06 -3.36 -18.36
N ALA A 122 0.34 -4.40 -19.08
CA ALA A 122 1.26 -4.33 -20.22
C ALA A 122 0.78 -3.34 -21.31
N GLN A 123 -0.53 -3.27 -21.51
CA GLN A 123 -1.15 -2.36 -22.49
C GLN A 123 -1.43 -0.96 -21.91
N GLY A 124 -1.17 -0.72 -20.62
CA GLY A 124 -1.43 0.57 -19.96
C GLY A 124 -2.91 0.92 -19.83
N ARG A 125 -3.83 -0.05 -19.98
CA ARG A 125 -5.28 0.24 -19.98
C ARG A 125 -5.73 0.69 -18.61
N TYR A 126 -5.29 -0.01 -17.56
CA TYR A 126 -5.66 0.32 -16.18
C TYR A 126 -5.13 1.70 -15.79
N ARG A 127 -3.84 1.96 -16.04
CA ARG A 127 -3.25 3.28 -15.77
C ARG A 127 -3.93 4.40 -16.56
N ARG A 128 -4.26 4.19 -17.84
CA ARG A 128 -5.00 5.19 -18.63
C ARG A 128 -6.39 5.47 -18.08
N THR A 129 -7.09 4.47 -17.54
CA THR A 129 -8.42 4.69 -16.95
C THR A 129 -8.35 5.58 -15.72
N TRP A 130 -7.36 5.38 -14.86
CA TRP A 130 -7.30 6.05 -13.55
C TRP A 130 -6.44 7.30 -13.50
N LEU A 131 -5.51 7.50 -14.45
CA LEU A 131 -4.65 8.69 -14.53
C LEU A 131 -5.14 9.72 -15.55
N GLN A 132 -6.33 9.53 -16.13
CA GLN A 132 -6.91 10.54 -17.01
C GLN A 132 -7.19 11.81 -16.20
N GLU A 133 -6.75 12.96 -16.71
CA GLU A 133 -7.22 14.24 -16.21
C GLU A 133 -8.74 14.29 -16.41
N SER A 134 -9.47 14.49 -15.32
CA SER A 134 -10.90 14.77 -15.38
C SER A 134 -11.10 16.04 -16.19
N LEU A 135 -11.58 15.91 -17.43
CA LEU A 135 -12.01 17.04 -18.27
C LEU A 135 -13.37 17.55 -17.78
N PHE A 136 -13.42 18.08 -16.55
CA PHE A 136 -14.57 18.80 -16.02
C PHE A 136 -14.11 19.98 -15.18
#